data_AF-A0A958SVH9-F1
#
_entry.id   AF-A0A958SVH9-F1
#
_cell.length_a   1.000
_cell.length_b   1.000
_cell.length_c   1.000
_cell.angle_alpha   90.00
_cell.angle_beta   90.00
_cell.angle_gamma   90.00
#
_symmetry.space_group_name_H-M   'P 1'
#
loop_
_entity.id
_entity.type
_entity.pdbx_description
1 polymer ?
#
loop_
_entity_poly.entity_id
_entity_poly.type
_entity_poly.pdbx_seq_one_letter_code
_entity_poly.pdbx_strand_id
1 'polypeptide(L)'
;MSKEIEDKLAKIPVVNLLVKLLKSIKLPGFEGLSIYDLVEIYITGIVKGALTSRASAIAFSFFTAIFPFLLFILILIPYIPIDGFQGEFSRFLESFLPPSTSEFFFKSIFENIQGNQQAGLLSSVFLLSIFLMANGVSAVFSGFENSYHEQLTRNVFNQYLYALGVALILAFLVIVTVAVVGYFEIYIIPDFFETLE
;
A
#
# COMPACT_ATOMS: atom_id res chain seq x y z
N MET A 1 25.49 -19.64 10.17
CA MET A 1 26.65 -18.86 9.68
C MET A 1 27.89 -19.74 9.54
N SER A 2 28.90 -19.31 8.78
CA SER A 2 30.28 -19.79 9.01
C SER A 2 30.70 -19.36 10.41
N LYS A 3 31.27 -20.27 11.22
CA LYS A 3 31.73 -20.05 12.61
C LYS A 3 32.50 -18.73 12.80
N GLU A 4 33.16 -18.25 11.75
CA GLU A 4 33.95 -17.02 11.73
C GLU A 4 33.18 -15.73 12.10
N ILE A 5 31.89 -15.63 11.82
CA ILE A 5 31.15 -14.38 12.09
C ILE A 5 30.61 -14.36 13.52
N GLU A 6 30.23 -15.51 14.07
CA GLU A 6 29.96 -15.62 15.52
C GLU A 6 31.19 -15.29 16.35
N ASP A 7 32.37 -15.76 15.91
CA ASP A 7 33.65 -15.48 16.57
C ASP A 7 34.05 -13.99 16.51
N LYS A 8 33.63 -13.26 15.47
CA LYS A 8 33.83 -11.81 15.38
C LYS A 8 32.83 -11.04 16.25
N LEU A 9 31.57 -11.47 16.30
CA LEU A 9 30.53 -10.85 17.13
C LEU A 9 30.79 -11.06 18.63
N ALA A 10 31.38 -12.20 19.01
CA ALA A 10 31.76 -12.51 20.39
C ALA A 10 32.90 -11.63 20.94
N LYS A 11 33.71 -11.02 20.06
CA LYS A 11 34.83 -10.14 20.44
C LYS A 11 34.40 -8.73 20.84
N ILE A 12 33.17 -8.31 20.51
CA ILE A 12 32.64 -6.99 20.87
C ILE A 12 31.81 -7.13 22.15
N PRO A 13 32.20 -6.48 23.27
CA PRO A 13 31.63 -6.77 24.60
C PRO A 13 30.12 -6.48 24.67
N VAL A 14 29.65 -5.40 24.04
CA VAL A 14 28.23 -5.02 24.00
C VAL A 14 27.42 -5.98 23.12
N VAL A 15 27.96 -6.37 21.97
CA VAL A 15 27.27 -7.25 21.02
C VAL A 15 27.19 -8.68 21.54
N ASN A 16 28.24 -9.17 22.22
CA ASN A 16 28.23 -10.49 22.83
C ASN A 16 27.14 -10.64 23.91
N LEU A 17 26.91 -9.60 24.72
CA LEU A 17 25.84 -9.58 25.71
C LEU A 17 24.46 -9.67 25.05
N LEU A 18 24.24 -8.89 23.97
CA LEU A 18 23.00 -8.95 23.18
C LEU A 18 22.82 -10.32 22.50
N VAL A 19 23.86 -10.89 21.91
CA VAL A 19 23.81 -12.22 21.27
C VAL A 19 23.45 -13.30 22.28
N LYS A 20 24.03 -13.26 23.50
CA LYS A 20 23.69 -14.21 24.57
C LYS A 20 22.24 -14.07 25.04
N LEU A 21 21.76 -12.84 25.19
CA LEU A 21 20.35 -12.59 25.55
C LEU A 21 19.41 -13.14 24.46
N LEU A 22 19.68 -12.84 23.20
CA LEU A 22 18.86 -13.29 22.06
C LEU A 22 18.90 -14.81 21.84
N LYS A 23 20.02 -15.47 22.16
CA LYS A 23 20.15 -16.94 22.14
C LYS A 23 19.44 -17.62 23.31
N SER A 24 19.31 -16.94 24.45
CA SER A 24 18.65 -17.48 25.65
C SER A 24 17.13 -17.55 25.49
N ILE A 25 16.55 -16.62 24.73
CA ILE A 25 15.10 -16.57 24.51
C ILE A 25 14.73 -17.53 23.36
N LYS A 26 14.28 -18.74 23.74
CA LYS A 26 13.70 -19.71 22.81
C LYS A 26 12.22 -19.43 22.61
N LEU A 27 11.78 -19.39 21.36
CA LEU A 27 10.39 -19.11 21.04
C LEU A 27 9.57 -20.40 21.04
N PRO A 28 8.43 -20.46 21.77
CA PRO A 28 7.55 -21.61 21.73
C PRO A 28 6.95 -21.74 20.31
N GLY A 29 7.01 -22.96 19.74
CA GLY A 29 6.45 -23.26 18.41
C GLY A 29 7.44 -23.16 17.22
N PHE A 30 8.67 -22.69 17.44
CA PHE A 30 9.70 -22.56 16.38
C PHE A 30 10.76 -23.68 16.43
N GLU A 31 10.35 -24.91 16.78
CA GLU A 31 11.23 -26.09 16.86
C GLU A 31 12.55 -25.91 17.65
N GLY A 32 12.56 -24.99 18.63
CA GLY A 32 13.72 -24.71 19.47
C GLY A 32 14.65 -23.62 18.95
N LEU A 33 14.29 -22.90 17.89
CA LEU A 33 14.99 -21.71 17.42
C LEU A 33 14.93 -20.57 18.45
N SER A 34 16.06 -19.89 18.62
CA SER A 34 16.16 -18.67 19.42
C SER A 34 15.85 -17.43 18.58
N ILE A 35 15.60 -16.29 19.24
CA ILE A 35 15.42 -15.01 18.55
C ILE A 35 16.66 -14.68 17.69
N TYR A 36 17.85 -15.01 18.19
CA TYR A 36 19.09 -14.83 17.42
C TYR A 36 19.05 -15.59 16.10
N ASP A 37 18.61 -16.86 16.13
CA ASP A 37 18.56 -17.70 14.93
C ASP A 37 17.56 -17.15 13.90
N LEU A 38 16.40 -16.65 14.35
CA LEU A 38 15.42 -16.00 13.47
C LEU A 38 15.98 -14.72 12.83
N VAL A 39 16.63 -13.87 13.63
CA VAL A 39 17.25 -12.63 13.15
C VAL A 39 18.38 -12.95 12.16
N GLU A 40 19.18 -13.97 12.44
CA GLU A 40 20.25 -14.43 11.53
C GLU A 40 19.67 -14.91 10.20
N ILE A 41 18.66 -15.78 10.22
CA ILE A 41 17.99 -16.30 9.01
C ILE A 41 17.38 -15.13 8.22
N TYR A 42 16.72 -14.20 8.90
CA TYR A 42 16.09 -13.02 8.29
C TYR A 42 17.12 -12.11 7.61
N ILE A 43 18.17 -11.70 8.33
CA ILE A 43 19.23 -10.84 7.78
C ILE A 43 19.96 -11.54 6.63
N THR A 44 20.26 -12.83 6.78
CA THR A 44 20.90 -13.61 5.72
C THR A 44 20.00 -13.72 4.47
N GLY A 45 18.69 -13.86 4.66
CA GLY A 45 17.70 -13.86 3.58
C GLY A 45 17.59 -12.52 2.86
N ILE A 46 17.73 -11.40 3.57
CA ILE A 46 17.82 -10.05 3.00
C ILE A 46 19.09 -9.91 2.17
N VAL A 47 20.25 -10.25 2.74
CA VAL A 47 21.57 -10.11 2.08
C VAL A 47 21.67 -10.97 0.83
N LYS A 48 21.11 -12.19 0.86
CA LYS A 48 21.07 -13.09 -0.30
C LYS A 48 20.09 -12.68 -1.41
N GLY A 49 19.33 -11.60 -1.22
CA GLY A 49 18.53 -10.97 -2.28
C GLY A 49 17.16 -11.60 -2.55
N ALA A 50 16.79 -12.68 -1.86
CA ALA A 50 15.50 -13.34 -2.06
C ALA A 50 14.32 -12.47 -1.56
N LEU A 51 14.51 -11.76 -0.44
CA LEU A 51 13.52 -10.84 0.10
C LEU A 51 13.47 -9.50 -0.66
N THR A 52 14.63 -8.93 -1.00
CA THR A 52 14.70 -7.63 -1.67
C THR A 52 14.14 -7.67 -3.09
N SER A 53 14.42 -8.73 -3.86
CA SER A 53 13.84 -8.89 -5.21
C SER A 53 12.31 -8.98 -5.19
N ARG A 54 11.73 -9.73 -4.23
CA ARG A 54 10.28 -9.85 -4.05
C ARG A 54 9.64 -8.54 -3.58
N ALA A 55 10.26 -7.88 -2.61
CA ALA A 55 9.80 -6.58 -2.13
C ALA A 55 9.82 -5.54 -3.25
N SER A 56 10.87 -5.51 -4.07
CA SER A 56 10.97 -4.63 -5.24
C SER A 56 9.90 -4.94 -6.29
N ALA A 57 9.59 -6.21 -6.55
CA ALA A 57 8.52 -6.60 -7.48
C ALA A 57 7.15 -6.11 -6.98
N ILE A 58 6.86 -6.29 -5.68
CA ILE A 58 5.64 -5.77 -5.05
C ILE A 58 5.57 -4.24 -5.15
N ALA A 59 6.66 -3.54 -4.81
CA ALA A 59 6.73 -2.08 -4.89
C ALA A 59 6.54 -1.56 -6.32
N PHE A 60 7.10 -2.24 -7.32
CA PHE A 60 6.90 -1.92 -8.73
C PHE A 60 5.43 -2.11 -9.16
N SER A 61 4.77 -3.18 -8.73
CA SER A 61 3.35 -3.39 -8.97
C SER A 61 2.48 -2.28 -8.34
N PHE A 62 2.79 -1.84 -7.12
CA PHE A 62 2.10 -0.70 -6.52
C PHE A 62 2.38 0.61 -7.25
N PHE A 63 3.63 0.87 -7.62
CA PHE A 63 4.00 2.09 -8.35
C PHE A 63 3.27 2.20 -9.69
N THR A 64 3.21 1.10 -10.45
CA THR A 64 2.47 1.08 -11.73
C THR A 64 0.96 1.20 -11.54
N ALA A 65 0.41 0.77 -10.41
CA ALA A 65 -1.00 0.93 -10.07
C ALA A 65 -1.41 2.37 -9.68
N ILE A 66 -0.46 3.24 -9.31
CA ILE A 66 -0.76 4.65 -8.95
C ILE A 66 -1.37 5.40 -10.13
N PHE A 67 -0.85 5.24 -11.36
CA PHE A 67 -1.33 6.04 -12.50
C PHE A 67 -2.80 5.75 -12.85
N PRO A 68 -3.25 4.49 -12.98
CA PRO A 68 -4.65 4.20 -13.26
C PRO A 68 -5.56 4.56 -12.08
N PHE A 69 -5.08 4.43 -10.84
CA PHE A 69 -5.81 4.87 -9.66
C PHE A 69 -6.05 6.38 -9.67
N LEU A 70 -5.02 7.19 -9.96
CA LEU A 70 -5.17 8.63 -10.10
C LEU A 70 -6.19 8.96 -11.19
N LEU A 71 -6.10 8.34 -12.37
CA LEU A 71 -7.07 8.55 -13.45
C LEU A 71 -8.51 8.28 -13.00
N PHE A 72 -8.74 7.19 -12.24
CA PHE A 72 -10.05 6.87 -11.69
C PHE A 72 -10.58 7.96 -10.76
N ILE A 73 -9.76 8.42 -9.80
CA ILE A 73 -10.14 9.50 -8.88
C ILE A 73 -10.51 10.75 -9.67
N LEU A 74 -9.74 11.12 -10.70
CA LEU A 74 -10.00 12.31 -11.51
C LEU A 74 -11.33 12.25 -12.27
N ILE A 75 -11.70 11.08 -12.77
CA ILE A 75 -12.97 10.85 -13.44
C ILE A 75 -14.13 10.83 -12.42
N LEU A 76 -13.88 10.47 -11.17
CA LEU A 76 -14.88 10.43 -10.11
C LEU A 76 -15.24 11.82 -9.58
N ILE A 77 -14.30 12.76 -9.54
CA ILE A 77 -14.49 14.10 -8.92
C ILE A 77 -15.75 14.84 -9.41
N PRO A 78 -16.06 14.92 -10.71
CA PRO A 78 -17.28 15.61 -11.19
C PRO A 78 -18.59 15.01 -10.68
N TYR A 79 -18.58 13.74 -10.25
CA TYR A 79 -19.76 13.03 -9.77
C TYR A 79 -19.96 13.14 -8.25
N ILE A 80 -19.04 13.78 -7.52
CA ILE A 80 -19.17 13.99 -6.08
C ILE A 80 -20.14 15.16 -5.84
N PRO A 81 -21.34 14.92 -5.26
CA PRO A 81 -22.37 15.93 -5.10
C PRO A 81 -22.11 16.77 -3.84
N ILE A 82 -20.95 17.42 -3.76
CA ILE A 82 -20.55 18.30 -2.65
C ILE A 82 -20.28 19.69 -3.23
N ASP A 83 -21.03 20.68 -2.77
CA ASP A 83 -20.88 22.07 -3.21
C ASP A 83 -19.47 22.59 -2.91
N GLY A 84 -18.82 23.20 -3.90
CA GLY A 84 -17.47 23.75 -3.76
C GLY A 84 -16.33 22.73 -3.76
N PHE A 85 -16.60 21.42 -3.77
CA PHE A 85 -15.56 20.38 -3.73
C PHE A 85 -14.52 20.50 -4.84
N GLN A 86 -14.98 20.79 -6.06
CA GLN A 86 -14.08 20.95 -7.21
C GLN A 86 -13.10 22.11 -7.03
N GLY A 87 -13.56 23.22 -6.42
CA GLY A 87 -12.74 24.39 -6.14
C GLY A 87 -11.77 24.18 -4.98
N GLU A 88 -12.18 23.43 -3.95
CA GLU A 88 -11.28 22.99 -2.87
C GLU A 88 -10.21 22.02 -3.39
N PHE A 89 -10.61 21.03 -4.19
CA PHE A 89 -9.67 20.13 -4.86
C PHE A 89 -8.69 20.88 -5.77
N SER A 90 -9.19 21.93 -6.45
CA SER A 90 -8.35 22.78 -7.29
C SER A 90 -7.27 23.49 -6.49
N ARG A 91 -7.65 24.17 -5.41
CA ARG A 91 -6.72 24.82 -4.49
C ARG A 91 -5.76 23.83 -3.83
N PHE A 92 -6.23 22.63 -3.49
CA PHE A 92 -5.39 21.57 -2.98
C PHE A 92 -4.30 21.20 -3.99
N LEU A 93 -4.65 20.91 -5.26
CA LEU A 93 -3.64 20.57 -6.27
C LEU A 93 -2.67 21.73 -6.54
N GLU A 94 -3.15 22.97 -6.57
CA GLU A 94 -2.29 24.16 -6.73
C GLU A 94 -1.29 24.34 -5.57
N SER A 95 -1.62 23.84 -4.37
CA SER A 95 -0.71 23.90 -3.21
C SER A 95 0.44 22.89 -3.28
N PHE A 96 0.28 21.79 -4.03
CA PHE A 96 1.29 20.72 -4.15
C PHE A 96 2.05 20.75 -5.49
N LEU A 97 1.44 21.27 -6.55
CA LEU A 97 2.00 21.25 -7.89
C LEU A 97 2.56 22.62 -8.29
N PRO A 98 3.64 22.67 -9.11
CA PRO A 98 4.06 23.91 -9.73
C PRO A 98 2.93 24.54 -10.56
N PRO A 99 2.87 25.89 -10.66
CA PRO A 99 1.75 26.60 -11.30
C PRO A 99 1.46 26.11 -12.72
N SER A 100 2.50 25.94 -13.54
CA SER A 100 2.38 25.46 -14.92
C SER A 100 1.91 24.01 -15.05
N THR A 101 2.17 23.15 -14.06
CA THR A 101 1.65 21.78 -14.02
C THR A 101 0.18 21.75 -13.61
N SER A 102 -0.19 22.55 -12.60
CA SER A 102 -1.57 22.66 -12.13
C SER A 102 -2.49 23.23 -13.21
N GLU A 103 -2.08 24.30 -13.91
CA GLU A 103 -2.90 24.91 -14.96
C GLU A 103 -3.11 23.97 -16.14
N PHE A 104 -2.05 23.28 -16.59
CA PHE A 104 -2.16 22.27 -17.64
C PHE A 104 -3.14 21.16 -17.23
N PHE A 105 -3.02 20.70 -15.99
CA PHE A 105 -3.87 19.66 -15.44
C PHE A 105 -5.36 20.06 -15.45
N PHE A 106 -5.70 21.23 -14.92
CA PHE A 106 -7.10 21.68 -14.86
C PHE A 106 -7.71 21.90 -16.24
N LYS A 107 -7.05 22.69 -17.09
CA LYS A 107 -7.57 23.01 -18.42
C LYS A 107 -7.62 21.81 -19.36
N SER A 108 -6.61 20.94 -19.32
CA SER A 108 -6.47 19.88 -20.33
C SER A 108 -7.10 18.56 -19.91
N ILE A 109 -7.17 18.26 -18.62
CA ILE A 109 -7.68 16.97 -18.13
C ILE A 109 -9.04 17.18 -17.44
N PHE A 110 -9.09 18.05 -16.44
CA PHE A 110 -10.29 18.20 -15.60
C PHE A 110 -11.48 18.80 -16.35
N GLU A 111 -11.30 19.92 -17.04
CA GLU A 111 -12.35 20.58 -17.82
C GLU A 111 -12.85 19.69 -18.97
N ASN A 112 -11.96 18.95 -19.64
CA ASN A 112 -12.33 18.02 -20.71
C ASN A 112 -13.17 16.84 -20.20
N ILE A 113 -12.87 16.33 -19.00
CA ILE A 113 -13.65 15.27 -18.36
C ILE A 113 -15.03 15.79 -17.90
N GLN A 114 -15.13 17.04 -17.43
CA GLN A 114 -16.40 17.66 -17.06
C GLN A 114 -17.30 17.99 -18.25
N GLY A 115 -16.74 18.61 -19.30
CA GLY A 115 -17.50 19.12 -20.43
C GLY A 115 -18.10 18.03 -21.33
N ASN A 116 -17.48 16.85 -21.36
CA ASN A 116 -17.92 15.69 -22.14
C ASN A 116 -18.25 14.52 -21.20
N GLN A 117 -19.43 14.54 -20.59
CA GLN A 117 -19.95 13.45 -19.76
C GLN A 117 -20.17 12.16 -20.59
N GLN A 118 -19.08 11.45 -20.89
CA GLN A 118 -19.17 10.12 -21.48
C GLN A 118 -19.42 9.12 -20.36
N ALA A 119 -20.69 8.82 -20.08
CA ALA A 119 -21.06 7.79 -19.10
C ALA A 119 -20.37 6.44 -19.35
N GLY A 120 -19.99 6.14 -20.61
CA GLY A 120 -19.21 4.96 -20.98
C GLY A 120 -17.74 4.97 -20.50
N LEU A 121 -17.13 6.14 -20.30
CA LEU A 121 -15.78 6.24 -19.74
C LEU A 121 -15.79 5.85 -18.26
N LEU A 122 -16.74 6.38 -17.48
CA LEU A 122 -16.81 6.11 -16.03
C LEU A 122 -16.95 4.61 -15.72
N SER A 123 -17.87 3.91 -16.41
CA SER A 123 -18.07 2.47 -16.21
C SER A 123 -16.86 1.64 -16.64
N SER A 124 -16.20 2.02 -17.74
CA SER A 124 -14.97 1.38 -18.22
C SER A 124 -13.83 1.55 -17.23
N VAL A 125 -13.63 2.77 -16.69
CA VAL A 125 -12.58 3.04 -15.71
C VAL A 125 -12.89 2.39 -14.37
N PHE A 126 -14.17 2.30 -13.96
CA PHE A 126 -14.56 1.55 -12.77
C PHE A 126 -14.18 0.07 -12.85
N LEU A 127 -14.54 -0.61 -13.96
CA LEU A 127 -14.15 -2.01 -14.17
C LEU A 127 -12.64 -2.19 -14.25
N LEU A 128 -11.96 -1.28 -14.95
CA LEU A 128 -10.50 -1.26 -15.04
C LEU A 128 -9.87 -1.11 -13.65
N SER A 129 -10.42 -0.24 -12.80
CA SER A 129 -9.94 -0.03 -11.43
C SER A 129 -10.09 -1.28 -10.56
N ILE A 130 -11.22 -1.98 -10.67
CA ILE A 130 -11.42 -3.28 -9.98
C ILE A 130 -10.35 -4.29 -10.42
N PHE A 131 -10.10 -4.39 -11.73
CA PHE A 131 -9.08 -5.26 -12.29
C PHE A 131 -7.67 -4.90 -11.79
N LEU A 132 -7.32 -3.62 -11.78
CA LEU A 132 -6.02 -3.12 -11.31
C LEU A 132 -5.80 -3.35 -9.82
N MET A 133 -6.81 -3.08 -8.97
CA MET A 133 -6.72 -3.33 -7.54
C MET A 133 -6.53 -4.83 -7.25
N ALA A 134 -7.27 -5.70 -7.94
CA ALA A 134 -7.11 -7.15 -7.82
C ALA A 134 -5.73 -7.62 -8.26
N ASN A 135 -5.17 -7.05 -9.33
CA ASN A 135 -3.79 -7.34 -9.76
C ASN A 135 -2.75 -6.90 -8.71
N GLY A 136 -2.95 -5.73 -8.09
CA GLY A 136 -2.09 -5.24 -7.01
C GLY A 136 -2.03 -6.21 -5.84
N VAL A 137 -3.20 -6.63 -5.33
CA VAL A 137 -3.30 -7.61 -4.24
C VAL A 137 -2.75 -8.98 -4.65
N SER A 138 -3.00 -9.41 -5.89
CA SER A 138 -2.46 -10.67 -6.43
C SER A 138 -0.93 -10.67 -6.46
N ALA A 139 -0.30 -9.54 -6.80
CA ALA A 139 1.16 -9.39 -6.77
C ALA A 139 1.71 -9.52 -5.33
N VAL A 140 1.01 -8.97 -4.34
CA VAL A 140 1.37 -9.15 -2.92
C VAL A 140 1.31 -10.62 -2.53
N PHE A 141 0.21 -11.31 -2.84
CA PHE A 141 0.07 -12.74 -2.55
C PHE A 141 1.16 -13.57 -3.23
N SER A 142 1.42 -13.31 -4.51
CA SER A 142 2.47 -13.99 -5.29
C SER A 142 3.87 -13.76 -4.70
N GLY A 143 4.13 -12.58 -4.15
CA GLY A 143 5.38 -12.27 -3.47
C GLY A 143 5.58 -13.03 -2.16
N PHE A 144 4.50 -13.42 -1.48
CA PHE A 144 4.54 -14.19 -0.22
C PHE A 144 4.37 -15.70 -0.40
N GLU A 145 3.70 -16.18 -1.45
CA GLU A 145 3.36 -17.60 -1.64
C GLU A 145 4.56 -18.49 -2.03
N ASN A 146 5.63 -17.92 -2.57
CA ASN A 146 6.79 -18.69 -3.01
C ASN A 146 7.68 -19.15 -1.82
N SER A 147 7.37 -20.27 -1.18
CA SER A 147 8.31 -20.96 -0.29
C SER A 147 9.19 -21.93 -1.08
N TYR A 148 10.46 -22.07 -0.71
CA TYR A 148 11.38 -23.02 -1.36
C TYR A 148 10.95 -24.49 -1.21
N HIS A 149 10.05 -24.78 -0.25
CA HIS A 149 9.68 -26.15 0.13
C HIS A 149 8.23 -26.56 -0.16
N GLU A 150 7.36 -25.69 -0.70
CA GLU A 150 5.97 -26.06 -1.01
C GLU A 150 5.50 -25.32 -2.27
N GLN A 151 5.28 -26.06 -3.36
CA GLN A 151 4.58 -25.56 -4.55
C GLN A 151 3.08 -25.77 -4.34
N LEU A 152 2.41 -24.79 -3.73
CA LEU A 152 0.95 -24.81 -3.63
C LEU A 152 0.34 -24.72 -5.03
N THR A 153 -0.20 -25.84 -5.52
CA THR A 153 -0.93 -25.95 -6.79
C THR A 153 -2.37 -25.43 -6.64
N ARG A 154 -2.53 -24.19 -6.17
CA ARG A 154 -3.87 -23.58 -6.18
C ARG A 154 -4.22 -23.14 -7.60
N ASN A 155 -5.48 -23.35 -7.98
CA ASN A 155 -5.99 -22.85 -9.26
C ASN A 155 -5.83 -21.33 -9.30
N VAL A 156 -5.11 -20.82 -10.32
CA VAL A 156 -4.81 -19.39 -10.53
C VAL A 156 -6.09 -18.54 -10.48
N PHE A 157 -7.21 -19.08 -10.97
CA PHE A 157 -8.51 -18.41 -10.93
C PHE A 157 -9.01 -18.18 -9.49
N ASN A 158 -8.90 -19.20 -8.63
CA ASN A 158 -9.33 -19.08 -7.23
C ASN A 158 -8.44 -18.11 -6.46
N GLN A 159 -7.12 -18.14 -6.71
CA GLN A 159 -6.18 -17.19 -6.12
C GLN A 159 -6.53 -15.75 -6.50
N TYR A 160 -6.84 -15.52 -7.79
CA TYR A 160 -7.25 -14.21 -8.27
C TYR A 160 -8.58 -13.75 -7.65
N LEU A 161 -9.55 -14.66 -7.47
CA LEU A 161 -10.80 -14.34 -6.76
C LEU A 161 -10.58 -13.95 -5.30
N TYR A 162 -9.68 -14.61 -4.58
CA TYR A 162 -9.31 -14.18 -3.23
C TYR A 162 -8.62 -12.81 -3.23
N ALA A 163 -7.73 -12.55 -4.20
CA ALA A 163 -7.08 -11.25 -4.35
C ALA A 163 -8.11 -10.14 -4.64
N LEU A 164 -9.08 -10.40 -5.50
CA LEU A 164 -10.20 -9.50 -5.77
C LEU A 164 -11.04 -9.24 -4.52
N GLY A 165 -11.39 -10.29 -3.76
CA GLY A 165 -12.17 -10.13 -2.52
C GLY A 165 -11.45 -9.27 -1.49
N VAL A 166 -10.14 -9.51 -1.29
CA VAL A 166 -9.32 -8.68 -0.40
C VAL A 166 -9.17 -7.26 -0.93
N ALA A 167 -9.01 -7.06 -2.24
CA ALA A 167 -8.98 -5.73 -2.85
C ALA A 167 -10.27 -4.94 -2.58
N LEU A 168 -11.44 -5.58 -2.69
CA LEU A 168 -12.73 -4.95 -2.39
C LEU A 168 -12.89 -4.60 -0.90
N ILE A 169 -12.43 -5.47 0.00
CA ILE A 169 -12.42 -5.20 1.45
C ILE A 169 -11.53 -3.98 1.75
N LEU A 170 -10.32 -3.94 1.17
CA LEU A 170 -9.40 -2.81 1.34
C LEU A 170 -10.00 -1.50 0.80
N ALA A 171 -10.60 -1.54 -0.40
CA ALA A 171 -11.26 -0.38 -0.98
C ALA A 171 -12.41 0.12 -0.09
N PHE A 172 -13.24 -0.80 0.44
CA PHE A 172 -14.31 -0.46 1.37
C PHE A 172 -13.78 0.18 2.65
N LEU A 173 -12.73 -0.37 3.26
CA LEU A 173 -12.09 0.21 4.45
C LEU A 173 -11.54 1.62 4.20
N VAL A 174 -10.95 1.86 3.02
CA VAL A 174 -10.49 3.20 2.62
C VAL A 174 -11.66 4.17 2.51
N ILE A 175 -12.75 3.77 1.86
CA ILE A 175 -13.96 4.61 1.74
C ILE A 175 -14.52 4.96 3.12
N VAL A 176 -14.64 3.97 4.02
CA VAL A 176 -15.08 4.20 5.40
C VAL A 176 -14.15 5.16 6.12
N THR A 177 -12.84 5.01 5.96
CA THR A 177 -11.85 5.90 6.57
C THR A 177 -12.02 7.34 6.10
N VAL A 178 -12.13 7.56 4.79
CA VAL A 178 -12.33 8.89 4.20
C VAL A 178 -13.66 9.49 4.67
N ALA A 179 -14.74 8.70 4.71
CA ALA A 179 -16.04 9.17 5.17
C ALA A 179 -16.02 9.58 6.65
N VAL A 180 -15.37 8.79 7.51
CA VAL A 180 -15.22 9.11 8.93
C VAL A 180 -14.39 10.37 9.11
N VAL A 181 -13.21 10.45 8.48
CA VAL A 181 -12.34 11.63 8.57
C VAL A 181 -13.06 12.89 8.06
N GLY A 182 -13.73 12.80 6.91
CA GLY A 182 -14.50 13.91 6.35
C GLY A 182 -15.67 14.35 7.25
N TYR A 183 -16.36 13.41 7.89
CA TYR A 183 -17.40 13.72 8.87
C TYR A 183 -16.84 14.49 10.08
N PHE A 184 -15.71 14.04 10.63
CA PHE A 184 -15.03 14.74 11.72
C PHE A 184 -14.64 16.16 11.32
N GLU A 185 -14.05 16.32 10.13
CA GLU A 185 -13.53 17.60 9.68
C GLU A 185 -14.62 18.62 9.33
N ILE A 186 -15.75 18.18 8.77
CA ILE A 186 -16.85 19.07 8.39
C ILE A 186 -17.76 19.40 9.56
N TYR A 187 -18.05 18.45 10.45
CA TYR A 187 -19.10 18.61 11.47
C TYR A 187 -18.56 18.75 12.89
N ILE A 188 -17.50 18.04 13.26
CA ILE A 188 -17.04 18.01 14.66
C ILE A 188 -16.03 19.12 14.93
N ILE A 189 -15.08 19.32 14.02
CA ILE A 189 -14.00 20.31 14.22
C ILE A 189 -14.57 21.74 14.32
N PRO A 190 -15.43 22.23 13.39
CA PRO A 190 -15.96 23.58 13.47
C PRO A 190 -16.77 23.82 14.76
N ASP A 191 -17.69 22.92 15.09
CA ASP A 191 -18.52 23.00 16.32
C ASP A 191 -17.66 22.99 17.60
N PHE A 192 -16.55 22.26 17.60
CA PHE A 192 -15.62 22.24 18.73
C PHE A 192 -14.87 23.56 18.91
N PHE A 193 -14.51 24.24 17.82
CA PHE A 193 -13.87 25.55 17.91
C PHE A 193 -14.86 26.66 18.30
N GLU A 194 -16.10 26.63 17.81
CA GLU A 194 -17.15 27.58 18.22
C GLU A 194 -17.52 27.47 19.71
N THR A 195 -17.36 26.30 20.33
CA THR A 195 -17.63 26.11 21.76
C THR A 195 -16.48 26.54 22.68
N LEU A 196 -15.31 26.85 22.12
CA LEU A 196 -14.12 27.30 22.85
C LEU A 196 -13.89 28.81 22.79
N GLU A 197 -14.53 29.53 21.87
CA GLU A 197 -14.65 31.01 21.84
C GLU A 197 -15.81 31.51 22.72
#